data_AF-A0A920PLZ2-F1
#
_entry.id   AF-A0A920PLZ2-F1
#
_cell.length_a   1.000
_cell.length_b   1.000
_cell.length_c   1.000
_cell.angle_alpha   90.00
_cell.angle_beta   90.00
_cell.angle_gamma   90.00
#
_symmetry.space_group_name_H-M   'P 1'
#
loop_
_entity.id
_entity.type
_entity.pdbx_description
1 polymer ?
#
loop_
_entity_poly.entity_id
_entity_poly.type
_entity_poly.pdbx_seq_one_letter_code
_entity_poly.pdbx_strand_id
1 'polypeptide(L)' 'MMSHQLDYADLYFQYSRHEAWSLEDGAVKSGSRSTDQGVGVRAISGEKTGFAYSDEFQFPVLTQAAKAARAIAQGRR' A
#
# COMPACT_ATOMS: atom_id res chain seq x y z
N MET A 1 -30.61 -2.90 -6.37
CA MET A 1 -29.92 -2.03 -5.40
C MET A 1 -28.56 -2.64 -5.10
N MET A 2 -27.47 -2.02 -5.58
CA MET A 2 -26.12 -2.40 -5.14
C MET A 2 -25.89 -1.73 -3.79
N SER A 3 -26.00 -2.48 -2.70
CA SER A 3 -25.67 -1.96 -1.37
C SER A 3 -24.16 -1.75 -1.29
N HIS A 4 -23.73 -0.50 -1.37
CA HIS A 4 -22.38 -0.13 -0.99
C HIS A 4 -22.24 -0.43 0.51
N GLN A 5 -21.56 -1.53 0.85
CA GLN A 5 -21.30 -1.97 2.23
C GLN A 5 -20.21 -1.14 2.93
N LEU A 6 -19.66 -0.14 2.25
CA LEU A 6 -18.58 0.73 2.71
C LEU A 6 -19.02 2.18 2.55
N ASP A 7 -18.72 3.00 3.56
CA ASP A 7 -18.97 4.44 3.56
C ASP A 7 -17.86 5.18 2.82
N TYR A 8 -16.63 4.66 2.90
CA TYR A 8 -15.46 5.23 2.25
C TYR A 8 -14.45 4.15 1.87
N ALA A 9 -13.72 4.39 0.79
CA ALA A 9 -12.53 3.62 0.44
C ALA A 9 -11.54 4.51 -0.31
N ASP A 10 -10.25 4.30 -0.05
CA ASP A 10 -9.16 4.95 -0.79
C ASP A 10 -8.06 3.96 -1.16
N LEU A 11 -7.24 4.41 -2.12
CA LEU A 11 -6.03 3.77 -2.56
C LEU A 11 -4.90 4.79 -2.44
N TYR A 12 -3.87 4.45 -1.68
CA TYR A 12 -2.66 5.27 -1.56
C TYR A 12 -1.51 4.57 -2.28
N PHE A 13 -0.99 5.19 -3.33
CA PHE A 13 0.14 4.67 -4.10
C PHE A 13 1.43 5.38 -3.70
N GLN A 14 2.49 4.62 -3.49
CA GLN A 14 3.82 5.13 -3.17
C GLN A 14 4.87 4.56 -4.10
N TYR A 15 5.77 5.41 -4.58
CA TYR A 15 6.98 5.03 -5.27
C TYR A 15 8.12 5.92 -4.79
N SER A 16 9.21 5.33 -4.32
CA SER A 16 10.39 6.03 -3.83
C SER A 16 11.66 5.37 -4.35
N ARG A 17 12.66 6.19 -4.65
CA ARG A 17 14.02 5.75 -4.98
C ARG A 17 14.99 6.46 -4.07
N HIS A 18 15.89 5.68 -3.49
CA HIS A 18 16.94 6.21 -2.63
C HIS A 18 18.29 5.81 -3.21
N GLU A 19 19.19 6.78 -3.28
CA GLU A 19 20.58 6.59 -3.70
C GLU A 19 21.47 7.29 -2.68
N ALA A 20 22.54 6.62 -2.25
CA ALA A 20 23.50 7.17 -1.32
C ALA A 20 24.92 6.77 -1.72
N TRP A 21 25.87 7.66 -1.46
CA TRP A 21 27.28 7.49 -1.78
C TRP A 21 28.10 7.87 -0.54
N SER A 22 29.04 7.01 -0.15
CA SER A 22 30.02 7.31 0.90
C SER A 22 31.39 7.58 0.28
N LEU A 23 32.06 8.62 0.76
CA LEU A 23 33.39 9.00 0.32
C LEU A 23 34.40 8.79 1.45
N GLU A 24 35.59 8.33 1.09
CA GLU A 24 36.75 8.19 1.97
C GLU A 24 38.00 8.58 1.18
N ASP A 25 38.88 9.39 1.77
CA ASP A 25 40.13 9.87 1.17
C ASP A 25 39.98 10.51 -0.22
N GLY A 26 38.87 11.22 -0.46
CA GLY A 26 38.59 11.89 -1.73
C GLY A 26 38.10 10.95 -2.84
N ALA A 27 37.91 9.67 -2.55
CA ALA A 27 37.37 8.67 -3.47
C ALA A 27 36.03 8.10 -2.95
N VAL A 28 35.24 7.52 -3.87
CA VAL A 28 34.01 6.81 -3.50
C VAL A 28 34.38 5.48 -2.86
N LYS A 29 33.95 5.28 -1.61
CA LYS A 29 34.16 4.04 -0.84
C LYS A 29 33.03 3.04 -1.10
N SER A 30 31.78 3.50 -1.11
CA SER A 30 30.62 2.65 -1.39
C SER A 30 29.45 3.46 -1.93
N GLY A 31 28.55 2.77 -2.63
CA GLY A 31 27.26 3.30 -3.06
C GLY A 31 26.15 2.32 -2.69
N SER A 32 24.96 2.85 -2.40
CA SER A 32 23.75 2.05 -2.22
C SER A 32 22.60 2.64 -3.02
N ARG A 33 21.71 1.76 -3.47
CA ARG A 33 20.49 2.11 -4.18
C ARG A 33 19.36 1.20 -3.71
N SER A 34 18.23 1.80 -3.33
CA SER A 34 17.01 1.08 -3.04
C SER A 34 15.82 1.70 -3.77
N THR A 35 14.79 0.89 -3.97
CA THR A 35 13.51 1.32 -4.53
C THR A 35 12.42 0.71 -3.68
N ASP A 36 11.57 1.56 -3.11
CA ASP A 36 10.42 1.17 -2.33
C ASP A 36 9.16 1.55 -3.10
N GLN A 37 8.24 0.62 -3.24
CA GLN A 37 6.99 0.88 -3.94
C GLN A 37 5.86 0.09 -3.29
N GLY A 38 4.63 0.55 -3.50
CA GLY A 38 3.46 -0.19 -3.09
C GLY A 38 2.18 0.63 -3.02
N VAL A 39 1.14 -0.04 -2.59
CA VAL A 39 -0.23 0.44 -2.53
C VAL A 39 -0.87 0.05 -1.21
N GLY A 40 -1.37 1.05 -0.49
CA GLY A 40 -2.26 0.87 0.66
C GLY A 40 -3.72 0.95 0.22
N VAL A 41 -4.55 0.05 0.71
CA VAL A 41 -6.00 0.03 0.47
C VAL A 41 -6.72 0.16 1.80
N ARG A 42 -7.57 1.18 1.93
CA ARG A 42 -8.39 1.39 3.12
C ARG A 42 -9.87 1.30 2.78
N ALA A 43 -10.63 0.68 3.68
CA ALA A 43 -12.08 0.55 3.59
C ALA A 43 -12.71 0.94 4.94
N ILE A 44 -13.72 1.80 4.95
CA ILE A 44 -14.36 2.31 6.16
C ILE A 44 -15.87 2.00 6.11
N SER A 45 -16.42 1.54 7.23
CA SER A 45 -17.85 1.34 7.45
C SER A 45 -18.21 1.66 8.91
N GLY A 46 -18.89 2.78 9.14
CA GLY A 46 -19.13 3.38 10.44
C GLY A 46 -17.80 3.64 11.16
N GLU A 47 -17.65 2.99 12.32
CA GLU A 47 -16.43 3.06 13.13
C GLU A 47 -15.37 2.02 12.73
N LYS A 48 -15.70 1.09 11.82
CA LYS A 48 -14.79 0.03 11.40
C LYS A 48 -13.90 0.50 10.26
N THR A 49 -12.59 0.29 10.40
CA THR A 49 -11.61 0.55 9.35
C THR A 49 -10.85 -0.73 9.03
N GLY A 50 -10.81 -1.11 7.75
CA GLY A 50 -9.98 -2.17 7.21
C GLY A 50 -8.85 -1.65 6.35
N PHE A 51 -7.72 -2.35 6.44
CA PHE A 51 -6.49 -1.97 5.76
C PHE A 51 -5.82 -3.21 5.15
N ALA A 52 -5.26 -3.04 3.95
CA ALA A 52 -4.38 -3.99 3.30
C ALA A 52 -3.28 -3.24 2.55
N TYR A 53 -2.12 -3.85 2.39
CA TYR A 53 -0.99 -3.27 1.66
C TYR A 53 -0.37 -4.30 0.72
N SER A 54 0.21 -3.83 -0.38
CA SER A 54 1.09 -4.60 -1.26
C SER A 54 2.24 -3.74 -1.76
N ASP A 55 3.40 -4.37 -2.00
CA ASP A 55 4.57 -3.83 -2.67
C ASP A 55 4.54 -3.97 -4.21
N GLU A 56 3.40 -4.39 -4.77
CA GLU A 56 3.20 -4.60 -6.20
C GLU A 56 2.05 -3.75 -6.77
N PHE A 57 2.22 -3.26 -7.99
CA PHE A 57 1.19 -2.51 -8.71
C PHE A 57 0.34 -3.37 -9.65
N GLN A 58 0.43 -4.70 -9.55
CA GLN A 58 -0.30 -5.59 -10.44
C GLN A 58 -1.79 -5.60 -10.09
N PHE A 59 -2.64 -5.48 -11.10
CA PHE A 59 -4.10 -5.45 -10.93
C PHE A 59 -4.67 -6.62 -10.10
N PRO A 60 -4.20 -7.88 -10.27
CA PRO A 60 -4.63 -8.98 -9.42
C PRO A 60 -4.35 -8.75 -7.92
N VAL A 61 -3.20 -8.14 -7.61
CA VAL A 61 -2.76 -7.86 -6.24
C VAL A 61 -3.56 -6.71 -5.63
N LEU A 62 -3.81 -5.65 -6.41
CA LEU A 62 -4.73 -4.58 -6.03
C LEU A 62 -6.13 -5.12 -5.68
N THR A 63 -6.61 -6.05 -6.50
CA THR A 63 -7.91 -6.70 -6.29
C THR A 63 -7.92 -7.55 -5.01
N GLN A 64 -6.82 -8.26 -4.71
CA GLN A 64 -6.69 -9.00 -3.45
C GLN A 64 -6.66 -8.07 -2.24
N ALA A 65 -5.86 -7.00 -2.28
CA ALA A 65 -5.78 -6.02 -1.20
C ALA A 65 -7.15 -5.36 -0.94
N ALA A 66 -7.87 -5.00 -2.00
CA ALA A 66 -9.23 -4.48 -1.89
C ALA A 66 -10.22 -5.48 -1.26
N LYS A 67 -10.15 -6.76 -1.64
CA LYS A 67 -10.97 -7.83 -1.03
C LYS A 67 -10.66 -8.00 0.45
N ALA A 68 -9.38 -7.98 0.83
CA ALA A 68 -8.93 -8.08 2.21
C ALA A 68 -9.42 -6.89 3.05
N ALA A 69 -9.22 -5.66 2.57
CA ALA A 69 -9.68 -4.46 3.27
C ALA A 69 -11.21 -4.43 3.43
N ARG A 70 -11.97 -4.86 2.41
CA ARG A 70 -13.44 -4.90 2.42
C ARG A 70 -14.04 -5.93 3.39
N ALA A 71 -13.30 -6.99 3.76
CA ALA A 71 -13.81 -8.05 4.63
C ALA A 71 -14.34 -7.50 5.98
N ILE A 72 -13.82 -6.36 6.44
CA ILE A 72 -14.25 -5.69 7.66
C ILE A 72 -15.70 -5.19 7.63
N ALA A 73 -16.23 -4.86 6.45
CA ALA A 73 -17.64 -4.51 6.27
C ALA A 73 -18.58 -5.73 6.27
N GLN A 74 -18.05 -6.93 6.01
CA GLN A 74 -18.83 -8.17 5.93
C GLN A 74 -19.01 -8.87 7.29
N GLY A 75 -18.33 -8.37 8.33
CA GLY A 75 -18.49 -8.85 9.70
C GLY A 75 -19.84 -8.45 10.30
N ARG A 76 -20.90 -9.18 9.94
CA ARG A 76 -22.19 -9.22 10.65
C ARG A 76 -22.84 -10.61 10.53
N ARG A 77 -22.52 -11.49 11.47
CA ARG A 77 -23.47 -12.32 12.20
C ARG A 77 -23.07 -12.32 13.66
#